data_AF-A0AA88HZC2-F1
#
_entry.id   AF-A0AA88HZC2-F1
#
_cell.length_a   1.000
_cell.length_b   1.000
_cell.length_c   1.000
_cell.angle_alpha   90.00
_cell.angle_beta   90.00
_cell.angle_gamma   90.00
#
_symmetry.space_group_name_H-M   'P 1'
#
loop_
_entity.id
_entity.type
_entity.pdbx_description
1 polymer ?
#
loop_
_entity_poly.entity_id
_entity_poly.type
_entity_poly.pdbx_seq_one_letter_code
_entity_poly.pdbx_strand_id
1 'polypeptide(L)'
;MSQTADLEPSALGKKEFWDDQYQLELENFHDHGDEGEVWFGNLVMNRIVKWCSSSESIDKKTPVLDVGSGNGLLALEISRKGFLNVLGIDYSETAVQLSREIAKESSSHVRFEVCNILSKSSSIFKGK
;
A
#
# COMPACT_ATOMS: atom_id res chain seq x y z
N MET A 1 -35.27 -21.49 10.37
CA MET A 1 -33.84 -21.36 10.05
C MET A 1 -33.71 -20.22 9.05
N SER A 2 -33.15 -19.08 9.46
CA SER A 2 -32.93 -17.95 8.56
C SER A 2 -31.77 -18.32 7.63
N GLN A 3 -32.04 -18.36 6.33
CA GLN A 3 -31.00 -18.46 5.32
C GLN A 3 -30.15 -17.19 5.42
N THR A 4 -28.87 -17.33 5.75
CA THR A 4 -27.88 -16.29 5.50
C THR A 4 -27.81 -16.13 3.99
N ALA A 5 -28.48 -15.12 3.45
CA ALA A 5 -28.31 -14.76 2.05
C ALA A 5 -26.83 -14.38 1.87
N ASP A 6 -26.14 -15.09 0.96
CA ASP A 6 -24.79 -14.72 0.57
C ASP A 6 -24.82 -13.27 0.08
N LEU A 7 -23.91 -12.45 0.62
CA LEU A 7 -23.80 -11.05 0.21
C LEU A 7 -23.32 -11.00 -1.24
N GLU A 8 -23.93 -10.12 -2.03
CA GLU A 8 -23.52 -9.90 -3.41
C GLU A 8 -22.05 -9.43 -3.49
N PRO A 9 -21.26 -9.88 -4.48
CA PRO A 9 -19.87 -9.49 -4.63
C PRO A 9 -19.70 -7.97 -4.75
N SER A 10 -18.83 -7.40 -3.91
CA SER A 10 -18.50 -5.97 -3.93
C SER A 10 -17.62 -5.59 -5.11
N ALA A 11 -17.79 -4.36 -5.63
CA ALA A 11 -16.87 -3.76 -6.60
C ALA A 11 -15.42 -3.71 -6.07
N LEU A 12 -15.24 -3.55 -4.76
CA LEU A 12 -13.93 -3.54 -4.10
C LEU A 12 -13.19 -4.88 -4.19
N GLY A 13 -13.88 -5.96 -4.58
CA GLY A 13 -13.27 -7.27 -4.83
C GLY A 13 -12.69 -7.45 -6.24
N LYS A 14 -12.82 -6.45 -7.12
CA LYS A 14 -12.44 -6.54 -8.54
C LYS A 14 -11.16 -5.78 -8.82
N LYS A 15 -10.21 -6.41 -9.51
CA LYS A 15 -8.94 -5.75 -9.87
C LYS A 15 -9.18 -4.52 -10.74
N GLU A 16 -10.14 -4.60 -11.65
CA GLU A 16 -10.48 -3.53 -12.59
C GLU A 16 -10.88 -2.25 -11.85
N PHE A 17 -11.66 -2.35 -10.77
CA PHE A 17 -12.02 -1.21 -9.94
C PHE A 17 -10.79 -0.48 -9.39
N TRP A 18 -9.81 -1.25 -8.90
CA TRP A 18 -8.60 -0.68 -8.31
C TRP A 18 -7.67 -0.09 -9.36
N ASP A 19 -7.51 -0.76 -10.51
CA ASP A 19 -6.72 -0.21 -11.62
C ASP A 19 -7.29 1.14 -12.10
N ASP A 20 -8.62 1.23 -12.26
CA ASP A 20 -9.30 2.47 -12.67
C ASP A 20 -9.14 3.58 -11.62
N GLN A 21 -9.30 3.25 -10.34
CA GLN A 21 -9.14 4.20 -9.25
C GLN A 21 -7.71 4.75 -9.17
N TYR A 22 -6.70 3.89 -9.23
CA TYR A 22 -5.30 4.33 -9.15
C TYR A 22 -4.83 5.03 -10.43
N GLN A 23 -5.46 4.76 -11.57
CA GLN A 23 -5.23 5.55 -12.79
C GLN A 23 -5.69 6.99 -12.61
N LEU A 24 -6.87 7.20 -12.03
CA LEU A 24 -7.36 8.54 -11.71
C LEU A 24 -6.47 9.24 -10.68
N GLU A 25 -6.06 8.54 -9.61
CA GLU A 25 -5.16 9.13 -8.61
C GLU A 25 -3.80 9.49 -9.19
N LEU A 26 -3.25 8.68 -10.10
CA LEU A 26 -2.01 8.98 -10.81
C LEU A 26 -2.13 10.22 -11.69
N GLU A 27 -3.23 10.37 -12.43
CA GLU A 27 -3.50 11.57 -13.24
C GLU A 27 -3.63 12.82 -12.37
N ASN A 28 -4.35 12.73 -11.25
CA ASN A 28 -4.49 13.83 -10.29
C ASN A 28 -3.14 14.21 -9.65
N PHE A 29 -2.29 13.22 -9.36
CA PHE A 29 -0.95 13.45 -8.86
C PHE A 29 -0.10 14.22 -9.88
N HIS A 30 -0.16 13.85 -11.16
CA HIS A 30 0.54 14.57 -12.23
C HIS A 30 0.02 15.99 -12.47
N ASP A 31 -1.29 16.20 -12.38
CA ASP A 31 -1.91 17.49 -12.67
C ASP A 31 -1.68 18.51 -11.54
N HIS A 32 -1.90 18.09 -10.29
CA HIS A 32 -1.91 19.01 -9.14
C HIS A 32 -1.31 18.45 -7.85
N GLY A 33 -0.57 17.33 -7.91
CA GLY A 33 0.17 16.79 -6.76
C GLY A 33 -0.71 16.15 -5.68
N ASP A 34 -1.92 15.70 -6.02
CA ASP A 34 -2.77 14.96 -5.09
C ASP A 34 -2.27 13.52 -4.93
N GLU A 35 -1.83 13.16 -3.72
CA GLU A 35 -1.28 11.83 -3.40
C GLU A 35 -2.36 10.72 -3.32
N GLY A 36 -3.63 11.07 -3.49
CA GLY A 36 -4.75 10.12 -3.50
C GLY A 36 -5.35 9.85 -2.13
N GLU A 37 -6.27 8.89 -2.07
CA GLU A 37 -7.10 8.66 -0.88
C GLU A 37 -6.38 7.81 0.19
N VAL A 38 -6.59 8.17 1.47
CA VAL A 38 -6.29 7.30 2.61
C VAL A 38 -7.58 6.64 3.07
N TRP A 39 -7.86 5.44 2.56
CA TRP A 39 -9.15 4.73 2.68
C TRP A 39 -9.68 4.54 4.11
N PHE A 40 -8.82 4.23 5.08
CA PHE A 40 -9.21 4.12 6.50
C PHE A 40 -9.02 5.42 7.28
N GLY A 41 -8.68 6.50 6.58
CA GLY A 41 -8.42 7.82 7.13
C GLY A 41 -7.06 7.96 7.81
N ASN A 42 -6.56 9.19 7.82
CA ASN A 42 -5.29 9.57 8.42
C ASN A 42 -5.19 9.20 9.92
N LEU A 43 -6.30 9.15 10.65
CA LEU A 43 -6.30 8.77 12.07
C LEU A 43 -5.90 7.31 12.28
N VAL A 44 -6.34 6.40 11.42
CA VAL A 44 -6.00 4.98 11.51
C VAL A 44 -4.55 4.77 11.13
N MET A 45 -4.11 5.36 10.00
CA MET A 45 -2.72 5.34 9.57
C MET A 45 -1.78 5.84 10.68
N ASN A 46 -2.05 7.01 11.25
CA ASN A 46 -1.25 7.59 12.32
C ASN A 46 -1.20 6.70 13.57
N ARG A 47 -2.29 5.98 13.89
CA ARG A 47 -2.31 5.04 15.01
C ARG A 47 -1.38 3.85 14.76
N ILE A 48 -1.41 3.28 13.55
CA ILE A 48 -0.53 2.17 13.15
C ILE A 48 0.93 2.61 13.20
N VAL A 49 1.26 3.73 12.54
CA VAL A 49 2.61 4.29 12.48
C VAL A 49 3.14 4.58 13.90
N LYS A 50 2.30 5.19 14.76
CA LYS A 50 2.67 5.45 16.16
C LYS A 50 3.00 4.16 16.89
N TRP A 51 2.11 3.15 16.83
CA TRP A 51 2.31 1.87 17.49
C TRP A 51 3.59 1.18 17.02
N CYS A 52 3.82 1.09 15.70
CA CYS A 52 5.07 0.55 15.15
C CYS A 52 6.29 1.31 15.68
N SER A 53 6.22 2.65 15.70
CA SER A 53 7.36 3.48 16.06
C SER A 53 7.69 3.52 17.56
N SER A 54 6.70 3.29 18.43
CA SER A 54 6.85 3.32 19.89
C SER A 54 6.94 1.93 20.53
N SER A 55 6.81 0.87 19.74
CA SER A 55 6.93 -0.51 20.23
C SER A 55 8.39 -0.82 20.55
N GLU A 56 8.67 -1.17 21.80
CA GLU A 56 10.00 -1.62 22.24
C GLU A 56 10.39 -2.97 21.61
N SER A 57 9.42 -3.73 21.09
CA SER A 57 9.65 -5.03 20.47
C SER A 57 9.98 -4.97 18.98
N ILE A 58 9.92 -3.79 18.36
CA ILE A 58 10.12 -3.63 16.91
C ILE A 58 11.35 -2.74 16.65
N ASP A 59 12.46 -3.37 16.30
CA ASP A 59 13.67 -2.67 15.86
C ASP A 59 13.44 -1.96 14.51
N LYS A 60 14.10 -0.82 14.29
CA LYS A 60 14.00 -0.03 13.04
C LYS A 60 14.57 -0.74 11.81
N LYS A 61 15.40 -1.77 12.02
CA LYS A 61 15.94 -2.64 10.97
C LYS A 61 15.01 -3.82 10.67
N THR A 62 14.00 -4.07 11.49
CA THR A 62 13.01 -5.13 11.21
C THR A 62 12.36 -4.88 9.86
N PRO A 63 12.35 -5.87 8.95
CA PRO A 63 11.66 -5.75 7.68
C PRO A 63 10.15 -5.54 7.87
N VAL A 64 9.60 -4.54 7.19
CA VAL A 64 8.17 -4.24 7.16
C VAL A 64 7.64 -4.49 5.76
N LEU A 65 6.54 -5.24 5.67
CA LEU A 65 5.81 -5.47 4.43
C LEU A 65 4.41 -4.85 4.56
N ASP A 66 4.09 -3.92 3.68
CA ASP A 66 2.77 -3.33 3.52
C ASP A 66 2.07 -4.00 2.33
N VAL A 67 0.94 -4.66 2.57
CA VAL A 67 0.26 -5.52 1.58
C VAL A 67 -1.04 -4.87 1.13
N GLY A 68 -1.19 -4.68 -0.19
CA GLY A 68 -2.25 -3.82 -0.72
C GLY A 68 -1.92 -2.36 -0.42
N SER A 69 -0.67 -1.96 -0.71
CA SER A 69 -0.14 -0.68 -0.27
C SER A 69 -0.78 0.54 -0.95
N GLY A 70 -1.50 0.34 -2.06
CA GLY A 70 -2.15 1.43 -2.80
C GLY A 70 -1.16 2.53 -3.20
N ASN A 71 -1.50 3.79 -2.90
CA ASN A 71 -0.63 4.96 -3.09
C ASN A 71 0.65 4.96 -2.22
N GLY A 72 0.80 4.01 -1.30
CA GLY A 72 2.04 3.78 -0.55
C GLY A 72 2.27 4.71 0.65
N LEU A 73 1.30 5.56 1.00
CA LEU A 73 1.47 6.56 2.07
C LEU A 73 1.77 5.94 3.44
N LEU A 74 1.16 4.80 3.78
CA LEU A 74 1.46 4.10 5.04
C LEU A 74 2.93 3.64 5.08
N ALA A 75 3.41 2.99 4.03
CA ALA A 75 4.80 2.55 3.93
C ALA A 75 5.80 3.72 4.02
N LEU A 76 5.49 4.85 3.37
CA LEU A 76 6.27 6.08 3.45
C LEU A 76 6.29 6.66 4.86
N GLU A 77 5.13 6.73 5.55
CA GLU A 77 5.04 7.20 6.93
C GLU A 77 5.81 6.30 7.91
N ILE A 78 5.77 4.97 7.72
CA ILE A 78 6.58 4.04 8.49
C ILE A 78 8.07 4.34 8.28
N SER A 79 8.50 4.52 7.02
CA SER A 79 9.90 4.87 6.72
C SER A 79 10.32 6.20 7.34
N ARG A 80 9.44 7.22 7.34
CA ARG A 80 9.66 8.52 8.01
C ARG A 80 9.86 8.39 9.53
N LYS A 81 9.40 7.30 10.16
CA LYS A 81 9.71 6.97 11.57
C LYS A 81 11.04 6.21 11.77
N GLY A 82 11.91 6.21 10.77
CA GLY A 82 13.27 5.66 10.82
C GLY A 82 13.36 4.18 10.45
N PHE A 83 12.28 3.55 9.99
CA PHE A 83 12.32 2.17 9.52
C PHE A 83 13.09 2.08 8.20
N LEU A 84 14.10 1.20 8.16
CA LEU A 84 15.07 1.16 7.07
C LEU A 84 14.67 0.20 5.94
N ASN A 85 13.90 -0.84 6.29
CA ASN A 85 13.58 -1.96 5.39
C ASN A 85 12.08 -2.05 5.17
N VAL A 86 11.50 -1.12 4.42
CA VAL A 86 10.05 -1.09 4.13
C VAL A 86 9.80 -1.46 2.66
N LEU A 87 8.91 -2.41 2.45
CA LEU A 87 8.43 -2.83 1.12
C LEU A 87 6.91 -2.69 1.08
N GLY A 88 6.40 -1.87 0.16
CA GLY A 88 4.99 -1.87 -0.23
C GLY A 88 4.77 -2.79 -1.42
N ILE A 89 3.72 -3.62 -1.36
CA ILE A 89 3.30 -4.43 -2.51
C ILE A 89 1.84 -4.18 -2.83
N ASP A 90 1.56 -4.14 -4.13
CA ASP A 90 0.21 -4.05 -4.64
C ASP A 90 0.08 -4.89 -5.91
N TYR A 91 -1.09 -5.47 -6.14
CA TYR A 91 -1.37 -6.23 -7.36
C TYR A 91 -1.67 -5.35 -8.59
N SER A 92 -1.95 -4.06 -8.38
CA SER A 92 -2.18 -3.07 -9.43
C SER A 92 -0.85 -2.43 -9.83
N GLU A 93 -0.54 -2.48 -11.13
CA GLU A 93 0.67 -1.85 -11.67
C GLU A 93 0.63 -0.33 -11.49
N THR A 94 -0.55 0.26 -11.66
CA THR A 94 -0.78 1.70 -11.54
C THR A 94 -0.63 2.19 -10.10
N ALA A 95 -1.11 1.42 -9.11
CA ALA A 95 -0.86 1.71 -7.69
C ALA A 95 0.65 1.75 -7.37
N VAL A 96 1.38 0.76 -7.87
CA VAL A 96 2.84 0.69 -7.70
C VAL A 96 3.54 1.83 -8.43
N GLN A 97 3.03 2.27 -9.58
CA GLN A 97 3.57 3.45 -10.27
C GLN A 97 3.35 4.72 -9.44
N LEU A 98 2.11 4.99 -9.00
CA LEU A 98 1.76 6.14 -8.17
C LEU A 98 2.62 6.20 -6.90
N SER A 99 2.70 5.10 -6.15
CA SER A 99 3.51 5.02 -4.93
C SER A 99 5.00 5.30 -5.19
N ARG A 100 5.56 4.81 -6.31
CA ARG A 100 6.96 5.13 -6.69
C ARG A 100 7.15 6.60 -7.02
N GLU A 101 6.15 7.26 -7.58
CA GLU A 101 6.24 8.68 -7.94
C GLU A 101 6.11 9.58 -6.73
N ILE A 102 5.13 9.33 -5.87
CA ILE A 102 5.04 9.99 -4.54
C ILE A 102 6.35 9.76 -3.76
N ALA A 103 6.88 8.53 -3.80
CA ALA A 103 8.12 8.22 -3.13
C ALA A 103 9.33 8.99 -3.66
N LYS A 104 9.39 9.37 -4.95
CA LYS A 104 10.50 10.17 -5.50
C LYS A 104 10.55 11.58 -4.90
N GLU A 105 9.41 12.14 -4.54
CA GLU A 105 9.34 13.44 -3.87
C GLU A 105 9.81 13.37 -2.41
N SER A 106 9.79 12.16 -1.84
CA SER A 106 10.34 11.89 -0.51
C SER A 106 11.78 11.36 -0.61
N SER A 107 12.69 11.75 0.28
CA SER A 107 14.00 11.07 0.38
C SER A 107 13.89 9.68 1.05
N SER A 108 12.80 8.94 0.78
CA SER A 108 12.55 7.64 1.38
C SER A 108 13.32 6.52 0.69
N HIS A 109 13.56 5.44 1.42
CA HIS A 109 14.19 4.22 0.90
C HIS A 109 13.16 3.09 0.72
N VAL A 110 11.87 3.45 0.64
CA VAL A 110 10.79 2.47 0.50
C VAL A 110 10.85 1.86 -0.89
N ARG A 111 10.77 0.53 -0.94
CA ARG A 111 10.64 -0.19 -2.22
C ARG A 111 9.17 -0.48 -2.47
N PHE A 112 8.76 -0.40 -3.73
CA PHE A 112 7.43 -0.77 -4.16
C PHE A 112 7.50 -1.78 -5.29
N GLU A 113 6.76 -2.88 -5.19
CA GLU A 113 6.76 -3.97 -6.16
C GLU A 113 5.36 -4.45 -6.49
N VAL A 114 5.14 -4.80 -7.77
CA VAL A 114 3.88 -5.41 -8.20
C VAL A 114 3.86 -6.86 -7.72
N CYS A 115 2.85 -7.22 -6.94
CA CYS A 115 2.65 -8.56 -6.44
C CYS A 115 1.18 -8.90 -6.26
N ASN A 116 0.71 -9.90 -7.01
CA ASN A 116 -0.53 -10.58 -6.68
C ASN A 116 -0.26 -11.63 -5.59
N ILE A 117 -0.69 -11.35 -4.36
CA ILE A 117 -0.47 -12.23 -3.19
C ILE A 117 -1.17 -13.60 -3.30
N LEU A 118 -2.19 -13.71 -4.17
CA LEU A 118 -2.89 -14.96 -4.43
C LEU A 118 -2.21 -15.80 -5.53
N SER A 119 -1.25 -15.21 -6.25
CA SER A 119 -0.54 -15.89 -7.33
C SER A 119 0.87 -16.31 -6.90
N LYS A 120 1.14 -17.62 -6.99
CA LYS A 120 2.49 -18.18 -6.79
C LYS A 120 3.49 -17.76 -7.87
N SER A 121 3.02 -17.21 -9.00
CA SER A 121 3.89 -16.76 -10.09
C SER A 121 4.44 -15.35 -9.90
N SER A 122 3.96 -14.61 -8.89
CA SER A 122 4.44 -13.26 -8.58
C SER A 122 5.96 -13.27 -8.34
N SER A 123 6.66 -12.33 -8.96
CA SER A 123 8.13 -12.28 -9.02
C SER A 123 8.77 -12.29 -7.64
N ILE A 124 8.13 -11.69 -6.65
CA ILE A 124 8.64 -11.58 -5.26
C ILE A 124 8.81 -12.96 -4.59
N PHE A 125 8.11 -13.97 -5.09
CA PHE A 125 8.16 -15.34 -4.57
C PHE A 125 9.16 -16.23 -5.33
N LYS A 126 9.75 -15.76 -6.45
CA LYS A 126 10.70 -16.56 -7.22
C LYS A 126 12.04 -16.65 -6.50
N GLY A 127 12.50 -17.87 -6.22
CA GLY A 127 13.80 -18.13 -5.57
C GLY A 127 13.75 -18.27 -4.05
N LYS A 128 12.56 -18.46 -3.47
CA LYS A 128 12.37 -18.97 -2.10
C LYS A 128 11.85 -20.40 -2.11
#